data_AF-R2QZ70-F1
#
_entry.id   AF-R2QZ70-F1
#
_cell.length_a   1.000
_cell.length_b   1.000
_cell.length_c   1.000
_cell.angle_alpha   90.00
_cell.angle_beta   90.00
_cell.angle_gamma   90.00
#
_symmetry.space_group_name_H-M   'P 1'
#
loop_
_entity.id
_entity.type
_entity.pdbx_description
1 polymer ?
#
loop_
_entity_poly.entity_id
_entity_poly.type
_entity_poly.pdbx_seq_one_letter_code
_entity_poly.pdbx_strand_id
1 'polypeptide(L)' 'MNPKIEMKTPQLVEQVEVIHVEAVRGNGTEENPVRIVHQYWSKEGMLLAENDDY' A
#
# COMPACT_ATOMS: atom_id res chain seq x y z
N MET A 1 -21.81 14.88 19.70
CA MET A 1 -21.91 15.33 18.29
C MET A 1 -21.05 14.40 17.47
N ASN A 2 -21.61 13.70 16.49
CA ASN A 2 -20.82 12.89 15.57
C ASN A 2 -20.22 13.81 14.50
N PRO A 3 -18.91 13.76 14.23
CA PRO A 3 -18.32 14.58 13.18
C PRO A 3 -18.94 14.19 11.84
N LYS A 4 -19.49 15.20 11.13
CA LYS A 4 -19.93 15.05 9.75
C LYS A 4 -18.67 14.92 8.89
N ILE A 5 -18.43 13.74 8.33
CA ILE A 5 -17.37 13.54 7.35
C ILE A 5 -17.85 14.12 6.03
N GLU A 6 -17.41 15.33 5.70
CA GLU A 6 -17.58 15.89 4.34
C GLU A 6 -16.43 15.41 3.46
N MET A 7 -16.76 14.73 2.35
CA MET A 7 -15.76 14.35 1.37
C MET A 7 -15.20 15.61 0.71
N LYS A 8 -13.93 15.91 0.98
CA LYS A 8 -13.20 17.00 0.35
C LYS A 8 -12.52 16.49 -0.92
N THR A 9 -12.46 17.35 -1.95
CA THR A 9 -11.59 17.12 -3.11
C THR A 9 -10.13 16.95 -2.67
N PRO A 10 -9.27 16.27 -3.46
CA PRO A 10 -7.85 16.11 -3.14
C PRO A 10 -7.22 17.45 -2.76
N GLN A 11 -6.58 17.50 -1.59
CA GLN A 11 -6.01 18.74 -1.05
C GLN A 11 -4.54 18.94 -1.48
N LEU A 12 -3.87 17.87 -1.90
CA LEU A 12 -2.48 17.87 -2.34
C LEU A 12 -2.28 16.80 -3.41
N VAL A 13 -1.48 17.12 -4.41
CA VAL A 13 -0.97 16.20 -5.43
C VAL A 13 0.52 16.47 -5.55
N GLU A 14 1.33 15.42 -5.39
CA GLU A 14 2.78 15.51 -5.50
C GLU A 14 3.35 14.25 -6.16
N GLN A 15 4.49 14.42 -6.85
CA GLN A 15 5.27 13.31 -7.36
C GLN A 15 6.35 12.97 -6.34
N VAL A 16 6.40 11.71 -5.91
CA VAL A 16 7.38 11.20 -4.95
C VAL A 16 8.18 10.06 -5.56
N GLU A 17 9.46 10.00 -5.24
CA GLU A 17 10.35 8.90 -5.61
C GLU A 17 10.42 7.90 -4.46
N VAL A 18 10.28 6.61 -4.79
CA VAL A 18 10.18 5.51 -3.81
C VAL A 18 11.08 4.36 -4.21
N ILE A 19 11.42 3.50 -3.26
CA ILE A 19 12.00 2.17 -3.54
C ILE A 19 10.84 1.20 -3.76
N HIS A 20 10.81 0.56 -4.92
CA HIS A 20 9.83 -0.48 -5.23
C HIS A 20 10.42 -1.85 -4.94
N VAL A 21 9.64 -2.69 -4.26
CA VAL A 21 10.01 -4.06 -3.89
C VAL A 21 8.88 -5.00 -4.27
N GLU A 22 9.24 -6.12 -4.92
CA GLU A 22 8.35 -7.27 -5.07
C GLU A 22 8.62 -8.27 -3.95
N ALA A 23 7.58 -8.59 -3.18
CA ALA A 23 7.66 -9.54 -2.08
C ALA A 23 6.70 -10.70 -2.31
N VAL A 24 7.12 -11.90 -1.90
CA VAL A 24 6.24 -13.07 -1.88
C VAL A 24 5.45 -13.09 -0.56
N ARG A 25 4.14 -13.29 -0.66
CA ARG A 25 3.22 -13.46 0.48
C ARG A 25 2.40 -14.73 0.29
N GLY A 26 1.82 -15.21 1.38
CA GLY A 26 1.00 -16.41 1.42
C GLY A 26 1.71 -17.62 2.01
N ASN A 27 0.92 -18.56 2.51
CA ASN A 27 1.40 -19.85 3.04
C ASN A 27 1.05 -21.03 2.12
N GLY A 28 0.34 -20.77 1.00
CA GLY A 28 0.00 -21.77 0.00
C GLY A 28 -1.29 -22.54 0.25
N THR A 29 -2.11 -22.15 1.23
CA THR A 29 -3.46 -22.70 1.38
C THR A 29 -4.43 -22.05 0.40
N GLU A 30 -5.62 -22.65 0.20
CA GLU A 30 -6.67 -22.08 -0.65
C GLU A 30 -7.11 -20.69 -0.16
N GLU A 31 -7.14 -20.50 1.16
CA GLU A 31 -7.50 -19.23 1.79
C GLU A 31 -6.36 -18.20 1.79
N ASN A 32 -5.12 -18.63 1.54
CA ASN A 32 -3.94 -17.76 1.53
C ASN A 32 -2.86 -18.23 0.54
N PRO A 33 -3.14 -18.12 -0.77
CA PRO A 33 -2.23 -18.60 -1.80
C PRO A 33 -0.96 -17.76 -1.87
N VAL A 34 0.09 -18.39 -2.38
CA VAL A 34 1.35 -17.72 -2.65
C VAL A 34 1.17 -16.73 -3.80
N ARG A 35 1.50 -15.47 -3.57
CA ARG A 35 1.35 -14.37 -4.53
C ARG A 35 2.43 -13.32 -4.37
N ILE A 36 2.54 -12.46 -5.38
CA ILE A 36 3.40 -11.28 -5.35
C ILE A 36 2.60 -10.11 -4.79
N VAL A 37 3.22 -9.35 -3.89
CA VAL A 37 2.74 -8.04 -3.45
C VAL A 37 3.78 -6.99 -3.79
N HIS A 38 3.31 -5.79 -4.14
CA HIS A 38 4.16 -4.67 -4.48
C HIS A 38 4.24 -3.72 -3.31
N GLN A 39 5.45 -3.50 -2.81
CA GLN A 39 5.70 -2.58 -1.70
C GLN A 39 6.45 -1.35 -2.18
N TYR A 40 6.09 -0.20 -1.62
CA TYR A 40 6.70 1.08 -1.90
C TYR A 40 7.26 1.66 -0.61
N TRP A 41 8.56 1.91 -0.58
CA TRP A 41 9.30 2.30 0.60
C TRP A 41 9.93 3.69 0.42
N SER A 42 10.10 4.41 1.52
CA SER A 42 10.95 5.60 1.56
C SER A 42 12.43 5.22 1.47
N LYS A 43 13.28 6.20 1.16
CA LYS A 43 14.74 5.99 1.08
C LYS A 43 15.36 5.65 2.44
N GLU A 44 14.69 6.02 3.53
CA GLU A 44 15.05 5.75 4.92
C GLU A 44 14.54 4.38 5.42
N GLY A 45 13.84 3.62 4.56
CA GLY A 45 13.35 2.28 4.89
C GLY A 45 11.99 2.26 5.58
N MET A 46 11.16 3.31 5.45
CA MET A 46 9.78 3.30 5.94
C MET A 46 8.82 2.77 4.86
N LEU A 47 7.94 1.84 5.20
CA LEU A 47 6.90 1.38 4.28
C LEU A 47 5.85 2.48 4.09
N LEU A 48 5.64 2.91 2.84
CA LEU A 48 4.69 3.97 2.48
C LEU A 48 3.37 3.38 2.00
N ALA A 49 3.43 2.31 1.20
CA ALA A 49 2.25 1.62 0.69
C ALA A 49 2.59 0.16 0.35
N GLU A 50 1.59 -0.69 0.45
CA GLU A 50 1.59 -2.05 -0.10
C GLU A 50 0.36 -2.16 -0.99
N ASN A 51 0.57 -2.62 -2.22
CA ASN A 51 -0.49 -3.08 -3.08
C ASN A 51 -0.47 -4.61 -3.12
N ASP A 52 -1.56 -5.19 -2.67
CA ASP A 52 -1.85 -6.62 -2.72
C ASP A 52 -3.14 -6.78 -3.53
N ASP A 53 -3.01 -7.28 -4.77
CA ASP A 53 -4.09 -7.34 -5.74
C ASP A 53 -5.02 -8.56 -5.55
N TYR A 54 -4.90 -9.29 -4.42
CA TYR A 54 -5.65 -10.51 -4.12
C TYR A 54 -6.83 -10.30 -3.16
#